data_AF-A0AAJ2DVC4-F1
#
_entry.id   AF-A0AAJ2DVC4-F1
#
_cell.length_a   1.000
_cell.length_b   1.000
_cell.length_c   1.000
_cell.angle_alpha   90.00
_cell.angle_beta   90.00
_cell.angle_gamma   90.00
#
_symmetry.space_group_name_H-M   'P 1'
#
loop_
_entity.id
_entity.type
_entity.pdbx_description
1 polymer ?
#
loop_
_entity_poly.entity_id
_entity_poly.type
_entity_poly.pdbx_seq_one_letter_code
_entity_poly.pdbx_strand_id
1 'polypeptide(L)' 'MTRYFTSRQGAIKRLMDLKRQVARTGYSFANIAGCRADGSEVSGIDAVLLDVRAGRIGYFRHEDANGDQLVYIS' A
#
# COMPACT_ATOMS: atom_id res chain seq x y z
N MET A 1 -8.31 0.08 -12.94
CA MET A 1 -7.17 -0.34 -12.11
C MET A 1 -5.89 0.25 -12.67
N THR A 2 -5.33 1.23 -11.97
CA THR A 2 -4.12 1.95 -12.40
C THR A 2 -2.88 1.27 -11.81
N ARG A 3 -1.83 1.12 -12.61
CA ARG A 3 -0.57 0.47 -12.19
C ARG A 3 0.55 1.49 -12.23
N TYR A 4 1.35 1.58 -11.18
CA TYR A 4 2.55 2.39 -11.18
C TYR A 4 3.69 1.75 -10.39
N PHE A 5 4.92 2.14 -10.73
CA PHE A 5 6.15 1.67 -10.10
C PHE A 5 6.72 2.76 -9.20
N THR A 6 7.28 2.36 -8.07
CA THR A 6 7.91 3.30 -7.15
C THR A 6 9.05 2.63 -6.40
N SER A 7 9.96 3.43 -5.85
CA SER A 7 11.00 2.93 -4.96
C SER A 7 10.39 2.56 -3.60
N ARG A 8 11.12 1.77 -2.80
CA ARG A 8 10.73 1.49 -1.41
C ARG A 8 10.38 2.75 -0.61
N GLN A 9 11.14 3.82 -0.76
CA GLN A 9 10.87 5.09 -0.08
C GLN A 9 9.60 5.77 -0.60
N GLY A 10 9.35 5.71 -1.91
CA GLY A 10 8.11 6.19 -2.51
C GLY A 10 6.88 5.41 -2.02
N ALA A 11 7.00 4.09 -1.89
CA ALA A 11 5.96 3.23 -1.33
C ALA A 11 5.66 3.57 0.15
N ILE A 12 6.70 3.73 0.98
CA ILE A 12 6.56 4.16 2.38
C ILE A 12 5.85 5.51 2.45
N LYS A 13 6.27 6.49 1.65
CA LYS A 13 5.64 7.81 1.60
C LYS A 13 4.15 7.70 1.25
N ARG A 14 3.81 6.95 0.20
CA ARG A 14 2.41 6.74 -0.22
C ARG A 14 1.56 6.13 0.89
N LEU A 15 2.03 5.07 1.55
CA LEU A 15 1.30 4.43 2.65
C LEU A 15 1.13 5.38 3.85
N MET A 16 2.13 6.19 4.16
CA MET A 16 2.01 7.21 5.22
C MET A 16 1.00 8.30 4.86
N ASP A 17 0.96 8.73 3.60
CA ASP A 17 -0.01 9.71 3.12
C ASP A 17 -1.44 9.15 3.14
N LEU A 18 -1.63 7.90 2.72
CA LEU A 18 -2.91 7.18 2.86
C LEU A 18 -3.33 7.07 4.33
N LYS A 19 -2.42 6.71 5.24
CA LYS A 19 -2.70 6.61 6.68
C LYS A 19 -3.17 7.94 7.25
N ARG A 20 -2.52 9.04 6.85
CA ARG A 20 -2.92 10.39 7.24
C ARG A 20 -4.27 10.78 6.66
N GLN A 21 -4.56 10.38 5.43
CA GLN A 21 -5.85 10.65 4.79
C GLN A 21 -6.98 9.96 5.54
N VAL A 22 -6.84 8.67 5.90
CA VAL A 22 -7.81 7.93 6.74
C VAL A 22 -8.10 8.68 8.03
N ALA A 23 -7.04 9.08 8.74
CA ALA A 23 -7.17 9.77 10.02
C ALA A 23 -7.92 11.12 9.90
N ARG A 24 -7.90 11.75 8.72
CA ARG A 24 -8.56 13.03 8.46
C ARG A 24 -9.99 12.89 7.96
N THR A 25 -10.26 11.90 7.12
CA THR A 25 -11.54 11.77 6.41
C THR A 25 -12.48 10.75 7.06
N GLY A 26 -11.97 9.91 7.98
CA GLY A 26 -12.74 8.78 8.52
C GLY A 26 -13.04 7.70 7.47
N TYR A 27 -12.52 7.84 6.25
CA TYR A 27 -12.70 6.88 5.18
C TYR A 27 -11.81 5.66 5.45
N SER A 28 -12.43 4.51 5.65
CA SER A 28 -11.70 3.26 5.88
C SER A 28 -11.21 2.71 4.55
N PHE A 29 -9.90 2.75 4.29
CA PHE A 29 -9.30 1.95 3.21
C PHE A 29 -9.13 0.50 3.67
N ALA A 30 -10.24 -0.16 4.02
CA ALA A 30 -10.26 -1.56 4.43
C ALA A 30 -9.59 -2.49 3.39
N ASN A 31 -9.45 -2.02 2.15
CA ASN A 31 -8.94 -2.77 1.01
C ASN A 31 -7.44 -2.56 0.71
N ILE A 32 -6.62 -2.05 1.65
CA ILE A 32 -5.16 -2.05 1.47
C ILE A 32 -4.63 -3.47 1.71
N ALA A 33 -4.07 -4.07 0.66
CA ALA A 33 -3.45 -5.39 0.73
C ALA A 33 -2.08 -5.36 0.03
N GLY A 34 -1.08 -5.98 0.63
CA GLY A 34 0.26 -6.14 0.09
C GLY A 34 0.53 -7.59 -0.27
N CYS A 35 1.23 -7.83 -1.36
CA CYS A 35 1.74 -9.15 -1.74
C CYS A 35 3.24 -9.19 -1.49
N ARG A 36 3.66 -10.18 -0.70
CA ARG A 36 5.07 -10.45 -0.43
C ARG A 36 5.72 -11.16 -1.61
N ALA A 37 7.05 -11.17 -1.63
CA ALA A 37 7.82 -11.89 -2.64
C ALA A 37 7.57 -13.42 -2.63
N ASP A 38 7.15 -13.97 -1.49
CA ASP A 38 6.76 -15.39 -1.34
C ASP A 38 5.31 -15.68 -1.80
N GLY A 39 4.59 -14.67 -2.29
CA GLY A 39 3.20 -14.78 -2.73
C GLY A 39 2.17 -14.66 -1.61
N SER A 40 2.58 -14.54 -0.34
CA SER A 40 1.64 -14.32 0.77
C SER A 40 1.04 -12.91 0.74
N GLU A 41 -0.25 -12.81 1.03
CA GLU A 41 -0.96 -11.54 1.14
C GLU A 41 -0.97 -11.05 2.59
N VAL A 42 -0.78 -9.74 2.79
CA VAL A 42 -0.89 -9.06 4.08
C VAL A 42 -1.90 -7.93 3.95
N SER A 43 -2.86 -7.85 4.86
CA SER A 43 -3.93 -6.86 4.79
C SER A 43 -3.80 -5.81 5.89
N GLY A 44 -4.23 -4.59 5.56
CA GLY A 44 -4.22 -3.46 6.47
C GLY A 44 -2.96 -2.59 6.34
N ILE A 45 -3.16 -1.29 6.46
CA ILE A 45 -2.13 -0.29 6.18
C ILE A 45 -0.88 -0.44 7.04
N ASP A 46 -1.05 -0.79 8.33
CA ASP A 46 0.07 -0.91 9.27
C ASP A 46 0.92 -2.17 8.99
N ALA A 47 0.27 -3.29 8.67
CA ALA A 47 0.95 -4.53 8.31
C ALA A 47 1.70 -4.37 6.98
N VAL A 48 1.05 -3.78 5.97
CA VAL A 48 1.68 -3.50 4.68
C VAL A 48 2.86 -2.54 4.85
N LEU A 49 2.70 -1.47 5.63
CA LEU A 49 3.80 -0.51 5.90
C LEU A 49 4.99 -1.18 6.60
N LEU A 50 4.74 -2.05 7.58
CA LEU A 50 5.78 -2.81 8.27
C LEU A 50 6.55 -3.70 7.28
N ASP A 51 5.85 -4.40 6.40
CA ASP A 51 6.48 -5.31 5.45
C ASP A 51 7.20 -4.58 4.30
N VAL A 52 6.68 -3.42 3.85
CA VAL A 52 7.39 -2.55 2.90
C VAL A 52 8.71 -2.05 3.51
N ARG A 53 8.69 -1.61 4.77
CA ARG A 53 9.91 -1.17 5.49
C ARG A 53 10.93 -2.30 5.61
N ALA A 54 10.46 -3.52 5.85
CA ALA A 54 11.29 -4.72 5.89
C ALA A 54 11.75 -5.20 4.50
N GLY A 55 11.31 -4.56 3.41
CA GLY A 55 11.65 -4.97 2.04
C GLY A 55 11.02 -6.31 1.61
N ARG A 56 9.92 -6.70 2.24
CA ARG A 56 9.25 -8.00 2.00
C ARG A 56 8.10 -7.93 0.98
N ILE A 57 7.59 -6.73 0.70
CA ILE A 57 6.48 -6.50 -0.24
C ILE A 57 7.04 -6.28 -1.65
N GLY A 58 6.50 -7.03 -2.63
CA GLY A 58 6.76 -6.80 -4.06
C GLY A 58 5.78 -5.81 -4.67
N TYR A 59 4.51 -5.82 -4.24
CA TYR A 59 3.51 -4.83 -4.63
C TYR A 59 2.41 -4.70 -3.58
N PHE A 60 1.68 -3.59 -3.58
CA PHE A 60 0.46 -3.44 -2.80
C PHE A 60 -0.67 -2.82 -3.61
N ARG A 61 -1.91 -3.14 -3.24
CA ARG A 61 -3.14 -2.57 -3.79
C ARG A 61 -3.81 -1.67 -2.77
N HIS A 62 -4.44 -0.60 -3.24
CA HIS A 62 -5.33 0.22 -2.44
C HIS A 62 -6.41 0.85 -3.33
N GLU A 63 -7.57 1.12 -2.77
CA GLU A 63 -8.58 1.94 -3.43
C GLU A 63 -8.33 3.43 -3.13
N ASP A 64 -8.54 4.29 -4.11
CA ASP A 64 -8.69 5.73 -3.89
C ASP A 64 -9.90 6.28 -4.65
N ALA A 65 -10.09 7.61 -4.65
CA ALA A 65 -11.21 8.26 -5.34
C ALA A 65 -11.23 7.99 -6.87
N ASN A 66 -10.13 7.52 -7.44
CA ASN A 66 -10.01 7.15 -8.86
C ASN A 66 -10.06 5.63 -9.08
N GLY A 67 -10.42 4.85 -8.06
CA GLY A 67 -10.57 3.40 -8.09
C GLY A 67 -9.32 2.63 -7.63
N ASP A 68 -9.24 1.35 -8.02
CA ASP A 68 -8.15 0.46 -7.63
C ASP A 68 -6.78 0.90 -8.17
N GLN A 69 -5.83 1.08 -7.26
CA GLN A 69 -4.43 1.34 -7.54
C GLN A 69 -3.59 0.12 -7.19
N LEU A 70 -2.66 -0.23 -8.07
CA LEU A 70 -1.65 -1.27 -7.85
C LEU A 70 -0.25 -0.67 -7.94
N VAL A 71 0.51 -0.86 -6.87
CA VAL A 71 1.80 -0.19 -6.65
C VAL A 71 2.90 -1.22 -6.59
N TYR A 72 3.75 -1.26 -7.62
CA TYR A 72 4.92 -2.13 -7.65
C TYR A 72 6.12 -1.45 -7.00
N ILE A 73 6.89 -2.21 -6.22
CA ILE A 73 8.07 -1.71 -5.52
C ILE A 73 9.33 -2.26 -6.22
N SER A 74 10.17 -1.35 -6.74
CA SER A 74 11.49 -1.63 -7.33
C SER A 74 12.63 -1.25 -6.40
#